data_AF-A0A957YIE8-F1
#
_entry.id   AF-A0A957YIE8-F1
#
_cell.length_a   1.000
_cell.length_b   1.000
_cell.length_c   1.000
_cell.angle_alpha   90.00
_cell.angle_beta   90.00
_cell.angle_gamma   90.00
#
_symmetry.space_group_name_H-M   'P 1'
#
loop_
_entity.id
_entity.type
_entity.pdbx_description
1 polymer ?
#
loop_
_entity_poly.entity_id
_entity_poly.type
_entity_poly.pdbx_seq_one_letter_code
_entity_poly.pdbx_strand_id
1 'polypeptide(L)'
;MRNLQKMGGVTALVHSAAYLVGIGMYLTVLSPILDAPPDQYVALLGDYQSTMYIWIFIAYLVSSFCLIVVSLALHEQLKASSPAMIQTATVIGFIWAGLIIASG
;
A
#
# COMPACT_ATOMS: atom_id res chain seq x y z
N MET A 1 -13.79 -11.18 -21.37
CA MET A 1 -13.33 -10.14 -20.41
C MET A 1 -12.14 -10.69 -19.64
N ARG A 2 -10.98 -10.04 -19.81
CA ARG A 2 -9.62 -10.58 -19.59
C ARG A 2 -9.34 -10.79 -18.10
N ASN A 3 -8.75 -11.93 -17.73
CA ASN A 3 -8.40 -12.31 -16.35
C ASN A 3 -7.72 -11.18 -15.55
N LEU A 4 -6.93 -10.33 -16.21
CA LEU A 4 -6.30 -9.16 -15.61
C LEU A 4 -7.29 -8.16 -15.00
N GLN A 5 -8.47 -7.93 -15.61
CA GLN A 5 -9.48 -7.02 -15.03
C GLN A 5 -10.10 -7.59 -13.77
N LYS A 6 -10.34 -8.91 -13.73
CA LYS A 6 -10.84 -9.59 -12.53
C LYS A 6 -9.79 -9.52 -11.41
N MET A 7 -8.53 -9.80 -11.74
CA MET A 7 -7.41 -9.67 -10.80
C MET A 7 -7.29 -8.23 -10.30
N GLY A 8 -7.31 -7.25 -11.20
CA GLY A 8 -7.28 -5.83 -10.88
C GLY A 8 -8.37 -5.42 -9.88
N GLY A 9 -9.61 -5.86 -10.11
CA GLY A 9 -10.71 -5.61 -9.19
C GLY A 9 -10.50 -6.24 -7.81
N VAL A 10 -10.06 -7.50 -7.75
CA VAL A 10 -9.75 -8.17 -6.47
C VAL A 10 -8.62 -7.47 -5.74
N THR A 11 -7.52 -7.15 -6.44
CA THR A 11 -6.37 -6.46 -5.84
C THR A 11 -6.71 -5.05 -5.41
N ALA A 12 -7.62 -4.34 -6.09
CA ALA A 12 -8.09 -3.04 -5.64
C ALA A 12 -8.81 -3.14 -4.28
N LEU A 13 -9.69 -4.14 -4.12
CA LEU A 13 -10.37 -4.37 -2.85
C LEU A 13 -9.39 -4.76 -1.74
N VAL A 14 -8.43 -5.63 -2.02
CA VAL A 14 -7.40 -6.01 -1.05
C VAL A 14 -6.52 -4.83 -0.66
N HIS A 15 -6.11 -4.00 -1.62
CA HIS A 15 -5.36 -2.77 -1.39
C HIS A 15 -6.13 -1.80 -0.47
N SER A 16 -7.41 -1.55 -0.77
CA SER A 16 -8.27 -0.71 0.07
C SER A 16 -8.45 -1.27 1.48
N ALA A 17 -8.65 -2.59 1.61
CA ALA A 17 -8.78 -3.23 2.90
C ALA A 17 -7.48 -3.14 3.73
N ALA A 18 -6.31 -3.35 3.11
CA ALA A 18 -5.01 -3.20 3.76
C ALA A 18 -4.81 -1.77 4.30
N TYR A 19 -5.21 -0.75 3.54
CA TYR A 19 -5.17 0.64 3.99
C TYR A 19 -6.11 0.90 5.18
N LEU A 20 -7.35 0.39 5.14
CA LEU A 20 -8.29 0.54 6.26
C LEU A 20 -7.78 -0.16 7.52
N VAL A 21 -7.16 -1.34 7.40
CA VAL A 21 -6.50 -2.03 8.51
C VAL A 21 -5.35 -1.17 9.05
N GLY A 22 -4.50 -0.62 8.16
CA GLY A 22 -3.40 0.25 8.57
C GLY A 22 -3.86 1.48 9.35
N ILE A 23 -4.92 2.14 8.89
CA ILE A 23 -5.56 3.27 9.58
C ILE A 23 -6.15 2.82 10.92
N GLY A 24 -6.86 1.70 10.95
CA GLY A 24 -7.41 1.14 12.18
C GLY A 24 -6.33 0.87 13.23
N MET A 25 -5.24 0.20 12.84
CA MET A 25 -4.10 -0.08 13.71
C MET A 25 -3.45 1.20 14.25
N TYR A 26 -3.31 2.25 13.41
CA TYR A 26 -2.86 3.56 13.87
C TYR A 26 -3.77 4.11 14.98
N LEU A 27 -5.07 4.18 14.72
CA LEU A 27 -6.03 4.79 15.63
C LEU A 27 -6.20 4.03 16.94
N THR A 28 -5.98 2.72 16.96
CA THR A 28 -6.26 1.88 18.13
C THR A 28 -5.03 1.47 18.94
N VAL A 29 -3.90 1.18 18.27
CA VAL A 29 -2.76 0.52 18.93
C VAL A 29 -1.39 1.14 18.64
N LEU A 30 -1.20 1.81 17.50
CA LEU A 30 0.12 2.31 17.11
C LEU A 30 0.34 3.80 17.40
N SER A 31 -0.70 4.58 17.73
CA SER A 31 -0.52 5.99 18.11
C SER A 31 0.52 6.22 19.22
N PRO A 32 0.64 5.38 20.27
CA PRO A 32 1.64 5.63 21.32
C PRO A 32 3.09 5.63 20.83
N ILE A 33 3.41 4.81 19.80
CA ILE A 33 4.76 4.76 19.22
C ILE A 33 4.90 5.72 18.03
N LEU A 34 3.90 5.80 17.15
CA LEU A 34 3.98 6.63 15.95
C LEU A 34 3.93 8.13 16.25
N ASP A 35 3.34 8.52 17.39
CA ASP A 35 3.31 9.91 17.86
C ASP A 35 4.35 10.17 18.98
N ALA A 36 5.21 9.19 19.29
CA ALA A 36 6.22 9.31 20.35
C ALA A 36 7.30 10.35 19.99
N PRO A 37 7.79 11.12 20.98
CA PRO A 37 8.92 12.01 20.75
C PRO A 37 10.22 11.20 20.52
N PRO A 38 11.23 11.77 19.83
CA PRO A 38 12.42 11.03 19.41
C PRO A 38 13.22 10.37 20.54
N ASP A 39 13.20 10.95 21.74
CA ASP A 39 13.87 10.45 22.95
C ASP A 39 13.19 9.19 23.54
N GLN A 40 11.91 8.96 23.23
CA GLN A 40 11.12 7.81 23.70
C GLN A 40 10.89 6.75 22.63
N TYR A 41 10.98 7.12 21.35
CA TYR A 41 10.70 6.23 20.21
C TYR A 41 11.53 4.94 20.25
N VAL A 42 12.84 5.05 20.51
CA VAL A 42 13.75 3.88 20.50
C VAL A 42 13.39 2.88 21.62
N ALA A 43 12.97 3.37 22.78
CA ALA A 43 12.55 2.52 23.89
C ALA A 43 11.22 1.82 23.57
N LEU A 44 10.23 2.58 23.05
CA LEU A 44 8.93 2.03 22.65
C LEU A 44 9.03 1.05 21.48
N LEU A 45 10.02 1.21 20.60
CA LEU A 45 10.19 0.31 19.45
C LEU A 45 10.38 -1.15 19.88
N GLY A 46 11.03 -1.41 21.02
CA GLY A 46 11.16 -2.77 21.57
C GLY A 46 9.81 -3.38 21.94
N ASP A 47 8.92 -2.59 22.56
CA ASP A 47 7.62 -3.05 23.03
C ASP A 47 6.61 -3.25 21.87
N TYR A 48 6.72 -2.44 20.82
CA TYR A 48 5.80 -2.46 19.66
C TYR A 48 6.38 -3.16 18.43
N GLN A 49 7.57 -3.76 18.52
CA GLN A 49 8.32 -4.31 17.37
C GLN A 49 7.45 -5.23 16.50
N SER A 50 6.78 -6.20 17.13
CA SER A 50 5.93 -7.17 16.41
C SER A 50 4.72 -6.50 15.73
N THR A 51 4.05 -5.59 16.43
CA THR A 51 2.91 -4.83 15.91
C THR A 51 3.32 -3.94 14.73
N MET A 52 4.48 -3.28 14.81
CA MET A 52 5.03 -2.48 13.71
C MET A 52 5.36 -3.34 12.50
N TYR A 53 5.98 -4.52 12.67
CA TYR A 53 6.24 -5.42 11.55
C TYR A 53 4.96 -5.87 10.86
N ILE A 54 3.92 -6.23 11.62
CA ILE A 54 2.63 -6.63 11.06
C ILE A 54 2.01 -5.46 10.29
N TRP A 55 2.05 -4.26 10.86
CA TRP A 55 1.50 -3.07 10.23
C TRP A 55 2.22 -2.72 8.93
N ILE A 56 3.55 -2.69 8.91
CA ILE A 56 4.35 -2.47 7.70
C ILE A 56 4.05 -3.57 6.69
N PHE A 57 4.04 -4.84 7.09
CA PHE A 57 3.76 -5.94 6.16
C PHE A 57 2.40 -5.79 5.45
N ILE A 58 1.35 -5.45 6.20
CA ILE A 58 -0.01 -5.29 5.64
C ILE A 58 -0.11 -4.00 4.83
N ALA A 59 0.19 -2.86 5.45
CA ALA A 59 -0.06 -1.55 4.85
C ALA A 59 0.93 -1.20 3.75
N TYR A 60 2.15 -1.75 3.78
CA TYR A 60 3.21 -1.43 2.83
C TYR A 60 3.34 -2.54 1.78
N LEU A 61 3.69 -3.77 2.18
CA LEU A 61 4.00 -4.83 1.21
C LEU A 61 2.76 -5.34 0.48
N VAL A 62 1.76 -5.84 1.22
CA VAL A 62 0.52 -6.38 0.61
C VAL A 62 -0.16 -5.32 -0.26
N SER A 63 -0.27 -4.11 0.27
CA SER A 63 -0.83 -2.96 -0.43
C SER A 63 -0.08 -2.64 -1.74
N SER A 64 1.25 -2.60 -1.73
CA SER A 64 2.07 -2.23 -2.89
C SER A 64 2.03 -3.25 -4.02
N PHE A 65 2.07 -4.54 -3.69
CA PHE A 65 1.91 -5.59 -4.69
C PHE A 65 0.53 -5.53 -5.36
N CYS A 66 -0.51 -5.25 -4.57
CA CYS A 66 -1.84 -5.03 -5.12
C CYS A 66 -1.88 -3.79 -6.04
N LEU A 67 -1.23 -2.70 -5.65
CA LEU A 67 -1.17 -1.46 -6.45
C LEU A 67 -0.55 -1.68 -7.84
N ILE A 68 0.49 -2.53 -7.93
CA ILE A 68 1.10 -2.90 -9.23
C ILE A 68 0.06 -3.56 -10.14
N VAL A 69 -0.69 -4.54 -9.62
CA VAL A 69 -1.70 -5.27 -10.40
C VAL A 69 -2.86 -4.36 -10.80
N VAL A 70 -3.33 -3.49 -9.91
CA VAL A 70 -4.35 -2.48 -10.21
C VAL A 70 -3.89 -1.52 -11.31
N SER A 71 -2.64 -1.05 -11.22
CA SER A 71 -2.06 -0.13 -12.21
C SER A 71 -2.01 -0.78 -13.60
N LEU A 72 -1.60 -2.04 -13.69
CA LEU A 72 -1.59 -2.81 -14.94
C LEU A 72 -3.01 -3.03 -15.50
N ALA A 73 -3.97 -3.36 -14.63
CA ALA A 73 -5.34 -3.57 -15.03
C ALA A 73 -5.97 -2.27 -15.59
N LEU A 74 -5.78 -1.15 -14.91
CA LEU A 74 -6.25 0.16 -15.39
C LEU A 74 -5.55 0.56 -16.69
N HIS A 75 -4.25 0.28 -16.83
CA HIS A 75 -3.52 0.48 -18.07
C HIS A 75 -4.16 -0.24 -19.25
N GLU A 76 -4.37 -1.55 -19.12
CA GLU A 76 -4.99 -2.34 -20.18
C GLU A 76 -6.43 -1.90 -20.49
N GLN A 77 -7.17 -1.39 -19.50
CA GLN A 77 -8.55 -0.93 -19.68
C GLN A 77 -8.62 0.39 -20.44
N LEU A 78 -7.75 1.34 -20.11
CA LEU A 78 -7.90 2.73 -20.53
C LEU A 78 -6.92 3.17 -21.63
N LYS A 79 -5.93 2.35 -22.00
CA LYS A 79 -4.93 2.69 -23.04
C LYS A 79 -5.53 3.07 -24.39
N ALA A 80 -6.71 2.56 -24.73
CA ALA A 80 -7.40 2.89 -25.98
C ALA A 80 -8.10 4.26 -25.94
N SER A 81 -8.54 4.71 -24.76
CA SER A 81 -9.33 5.93 -24.59
C SER A 81 -8.49 7.14 -24.17
N SER A 82 -7.46 6.94 -23.34
CA SER A 82 -6.60 8.02 -22.84
C SER A 82 -5.15 7.55 -22.63
N PRO A 83 -4.41 7.28 -23.72
CA PRO A 83 -3.10 6.62 -23.66
C PRO A 83 -2.05 7.39 -22.84
N ALA A 84 -1.91 8.69 -23.04
CA ALA A 84 -0.91 9.50 -22.34
C ALA A 84 -1.18 9.60 -20.83
N MET A 85 -2.45 9.75 -20.45
CA MET A 85 -2.85 9.89 -19.05
C MET A 85 -2.66 8.57 -18.31
N ILE A 86 -3.12 7.46 -18.88
CA ILE A 86 -3.02 6.17 -18.20
C ILE A 86 -1.58 5.67 -18.14
N GLN A 87 -0.76 5.94 -19.15
CA GLN A 87 0.67 5.62 -19.10
C GLN A 87 1.36 6.36 -17.95
N THR A 88 1.13 7.67 -17.83
CA THR A 88 1.66 8.48 -16.73
C THR A 88 1.19 7.94 -15.37
N ALA A 89 -0.11 7.65 -15.21
CA ALA A 89 -0.66 7.11 -13.98
C ALA A 89 -0.04 5.74 -13.62
N THR A 90 0.21 4.88 -14.61
CA THR A 90 0.83 3.56 -14.40
C THR A 90 2.27 3.70 -13.91
N VAL A 91 3.06 4.59 -14.52
CA VAL A 91 4.44 4.86 -14.10
C VAL A 91 4.49 5.39 -12.67
N ILE A 92 3.62 6.36 -12.34
CA ILE A 92 3.51 6.88 -10.97
C ILE A 92 3.14 5.77 -9.99
N GLY A 93 2.16 4.92 -10.34
CA GLY A 93 1.75 3.78 -9.51
C GLY A 93 2.90 2.80 -9.23
N PHE A 94 3.74 2.51 -10.21
CA PHE A 94 4.92 1.66 -10.03
C PHE A 94 6.02 2.30 -9.20
N ILE A 95 6.31 3.59 -9.43
CA ILE A 95 7.29 4.32 -8.62
C ILE A 95 6.84 4.31 -7.15
N TRP A 96 5.57 4.63 -6.90
CA TRP A 96 5.02 4.64 -5.56
C TRP A 96 5.07 3.27 -4.88
N ALA A 97 4.66 2.20 -5.60
CA ALA A 97 4.76 0.84 -5.10
C ALA A 97 6.21 0.45 -4.76
N GLY A 98 7.16 0.81 -5.63
CA GLY A 98 8.58 0.56 -5.40
C GLY A 98 9.12 1.29 -4.17
N LEU A 99 8.75 2.55 -3.97
CA LEU A 99 9.14 3.34 -2.79
C LEU A 99 8.62 2.72 -1.49
N ILE A 100 7.35 2.32 -1.48
CA ILE A 100 6.74 1.69 -0.30
C ILE A 100 7.43 0.36 0.02
N ILE A 101 7.67 -0.49 -0.99
CA ILE A 101 8.36 -1.77 -0.81
C ILE A 101 9.79 -1.56 -0.28
N ALA A 102 10.52 -0.58 -0.82
CA ALA A 102 11.89 -0.30 -0.39
C ALA A 102 11.98 0.35 1.00
N SER A 103 10.89 0.91 1.51
CA SER A 103 10.84 1.58 2.82
C SER A 103 10.52 0.64 4.00
N GLY A 104 9.99 -0.56 3.71
CA GLY A 104 9.70 -1.60 4.71
C GLY A 104 10.90 -2.52 4.95
#